data_AF-A0A967I443-F1
#
_entry.id   AF-A0A967I443-F1
#
_cell.length_a   1.000
_cell.length_b   1.000
_cell.length_c   1.000
_cell.angle_alpha   90.00
_cell.angle_beta   90.00
_cell.angle_gamma   90.00
#
_symmetry.space_group_name_H-M   'P 1'
#
loop_
_entity.id
_entity.type
_entity.pdbx_description
1 polymer ?
#
loop_
_entity_poly.entity_id
_entity_poly.type
_entity_poly.pdbx_seq_one_letter_code
_entity_poly.pdbx_strand_id
1 'polypeptide(L)'
;MNIFISHISEEASIAEVLKDWIESTFLGQSEVVISGDTDDLPAGDKWIDEIDQALDSAVAFLVLCSAASLKRPWIQLETGWGWIKGLPIIPICHSGQKKDDLPSPISTFQALEINSDGFVSDLFTTLAKHLGFTKFPRIDKDAMLRELTTAIGAMSES
;
A
#
# COMPACT_ATOMS: atom_id res chain seq x y z
N MET A 1 12.03 9.52 -3.19
CA MET A 1 11.62 8.35 -4.01
C MET A 1 10.21 8.02 -3.58
N ASN A 2 9.29 7.82 -4.52
CA ASN A 2 7.88 7.83 -4.14
C ASN A 2 7.36 6.40 -4.06
N ILE A 3 6.59 6.10 -3.02
CA ILE A 3 5.84 4.86 -2.90
C ILE A 3 4.37 5.23 -2.96
N PHE A 4 3.62 4.57 -3.82
CA PHE A 4 2.18 4.79 -3.90
C PHE A 4 1.45 3.70 -3.10
N ILE A 5 0.43 4.08 -2.33
CA ILE A 5 -0.45 3.14 -1.62
C ILE A 5 -1.88 3.32 -2.15
N SER A 6 -2.39 2.27 -2.79
CA SER A 6 -3.80 2.17 -3.19
C SER A 6 -4.63 1.55 -2.06
N HIS A 7 -5.72 2.22 -1.67
CA HIS A 7 -6.64 1.78 -0.63
C HIS A 7 -8.04 2.37 -0.81
N ILE A 8 -9.01 1.88 -0.04
CA ILE A 8 -10.35 2.48 0.07
C ILE A 8 -10.42 3.40 1.29
N SER A 9 -11.33 4.37 1.35
CA SER A 9 -11.43 5.32 2.46
C SER A 9 -11.52 4.63 3.84
N GLU A 10 -12.21 3.49 3.91
CA GLU A 10 -12.33 2.67 5.11
C GLU A 10 -10.98 2.11 5.61
N GLU A 11 -9.96 2.04 4.75
CA GLU A 11 -8.60 1.52 5.02
C GLU A 11 -7.57 2.64 5.29
N ALA A 12 -8.00 3.91 5.37
CA ALA A 12 -7.11 5.07 5.52
C ALA A 12 -6.15 4.93 6.72
N SER A 13 -6.64 4.46 7.86
CA SER A 13 -5.81 4.27 9.07
C SER A 13 -4.67 3.27 8.85
N ILE A 14 -4.87 2.22 8.04
CA ILE A 14 -3.80 1.27 7.69
C ILE A 14 -2.78 1.96 6.79
N ALA A 15 -3.24 2.69 5.78
CA ALA A 15 -2.39 3.40 4.84
C ALA A 15 -1.52 4.46 5.54
N GLU A 16 -2.09 5.20 6.50
CA GLU A 16 -1.40 6.17 7.35
C GLU A 16 -0.30 5.52 8.21
N VAL A 17 -0.60 4.41 8.89
CA VAL A 17 0.40 3.67 9.68
C VAL A 17 1.53 3.18 8.77
N LEU A 18 1.21 2.61 7.60
CA LEU A 18 2.24 2.19 6.65
C LEU A 18 3.10 3.37 6.17
N LYS A 19 2.48 4.50 5.85
CA LYS A 19 3.17 5.74 5.47
C LYS A 19 4.15 6.18 6.54
N ASP A 20 3.69 6.37 7.78
CA ASP A 20 4.51 6.85 8.89
C ASP A 20 5.72 5.94 9.14
N TRP A 21 5.52 4.62 9.14
CA TRP A 21 6.59 3.65 9.33
C TRP A 21 7.57 3.61 8.16
N ILE A 22 7.10 3.72 6.92
CA ILE A 22 7.96 3.73 5.73
C ILE A 22 8.80 5.00 5.71
N GLU A 23 8.20 6.17 5.86
CA GLU A 23 8.89 7.46 5.79
C GLU A 23 9.91 7.61 6.93
N SER A 24 9.55 7.22 8.16
CA SER A 24 10.46 7.26 9.31
C SER A 24 11.63 6.28 9.18
N THR A 25 11.38 5.06 8.68
CA THR A 25 12.44 4.04 8.50
C THR A 25 13.45 4.45 7.44
N PHE A 26 12.99 5.08 6.36
CA PHE A 26 13.86 5.58 5.29
C PHE A 26 14.34 7.02 5.52
N LEU A 27 14.20 7.56 6.74
CA LEU A 27 14.69 8.88 7.15
C LEU A 27 14.25 10.00 6.18
N GLY A 28 13.02 9.95 5.68
CA GLY A 28 12.45 10.91 4.73
C GLY A 28 13.03 10.85 3.31
N GLN A 29 13.85 9.84 2.98
CA GLN A 29 14.35 9.64 1.60
C GLN A 29 13.30 9.00 0.68
N SER A 30 12.28 8.39 1.30
CA SER A 30 11.09 7.89 0.63
C SER A 30 9.89 8.72 1.09
N GLU A 31 9.07 9.12 0.13
CA GLU A 31 7.80 9.81 0.34
C GLU A 31 6.67 8.84 -0.02
N VAL A 32 5.65 8.77 0.81
CA VAL A 32 4.50 7.89 0.58
C VAL A 32 3.29 8.72 0.16
N VAL A 33 2.83 8.46 -1.05
CA VAL A 33 1.61 9.02 -1.62
C VAL A 33 0.49 8.00 -1.44
N ILE A 34 -0.65 8.45 -0.93
CA ILE A 34 -1.79 7.60 -0.59
C ILE A 34 -2.95 7.95 -1.54
N SER A 35 -3.64 6.94 -2.08
CA SER A 35 -4.83 7.12 -2.93
C SER A 35 -6.03 7.55 -2.07
N GLY A 36 -6.23 8.85 -1.85
CA GLY A 36 -7.30 9.27 -0.93
C GLY A 36 -7.62 10.74 -0.87
N ASP A 37 -6.76 11.63 -1.36
CA ASP A 37 -7.03 13.08 -1.33
C ASP A 37 -7.85 13.59 -2.54
N THR A 38 -8.51 12.71 -3.29
CA THR A 38 -9.29 13.09 -4.48
C THR A 38 -10.69 13.62 -4.18
N ASP A 39 -11.10 13.72 -2.91
CA ASP A 39 -12.43 14.21 -2.51
C ASP A 39 -12.64 15.72 -2.78
N ASP A 40 -11.56 16.46 -3.04
CA ASP A 40 -11.58 17.89 -3.36
C ASP A 40 -11.40 18.23 -4.85
N LEU A 41 -11.64 17.27 -5.76
CA LEU A 41 -11.53 17.53 -7.19
C LEU A 41 -12.71 18.35 -7.74
N PRO A 42 -12.44 19.49 -8.43
CA PRO A 42 -13.47 20.23 -9.15
C PRO A 42 -14.22 19.36 -10.17
N ALA A 43 -15.52 19.64 -10.34
CA ALA A 43 -16.32 18.96 -11.35
C ALA A 43 -15.75 19.20 -12.75
N GLY A 44 -15.31 18.13 -13.42
CA GLY A 44 -14.69 18.16 -14.75
C GLY A 44 -13.23 17.75 -14.76
N ASP A 45 -12.56 17.76 -13.61
CA ASP A 45 -11.21 17.21 -13.47
C ASP A 45 -11.26 15.69 -13.40
N LYS A 46 -10.19 15.06 -13.90
CA LYS A 46 -10.06 13.61 -13.88
C LYS A 46 -9.12 13.25 -12.74
N TRP A 47 -9.67 12.63 -11.70
CA TRP A 47 -8.91 11.93 -10.65
C TRP A 47 -7.82 11.00 -11.21
N ILE A 48 -8.03 10.50 -12.43
CA ILE A 48 -7.09 9.67 -13.18
C ILE A 48 -5.75 10.37 -13.45
N ASP A 49 -5.73 11.70 -13.63
CA ASP A 49 -4.51 12.45 -13.99
C ASP A 49 -3.57 12.61 -12.78
N GLU A 50 -4.13 12.77 -11.58
CA GLU A 50 -3.35 12.82 -10.33
C GLU A 50 -2.74 11.46 -9.99
N ILE A 51 -3.50 10.39 -10.20
CA ILE A 51 -3.02 9.01 -10.04
C ILE A 51 -1.94 8.70 -11.07
N ASP A 52 -2.11 9.14 -12.33
CA ASP A 52 -1.08 8.95 -13.36
C ASP A 52 0.26 9.55 -12.91
N GLN A 53 0.22 10.78 -12.40
CA GLN A 53 1.40 11.48 -11.90
C GLN A 53 2.01 10.82 -10.67
N ALA A 54 1.17 10.38 -9.72
CA ALA A 54 1.63 9.66 -8.53
C ALA A 54 2.33 8.35 -8.92
N LEU A 55 1.71 7.56 -9.82
CA LEU A 55 2.27 6.31 -10.32
C LEU A 55 3.52 6.52 -11.17
N ASP A 56 3.60 7.58 -11.99
CA ASP A 56 4.78 7.88 -12.81
C ASP A 56 6.04 8.15 -11.99
N SER A 57 5.86 8.78 -10.83
CA SER A 57 6.98 9.08 -9.92
C SER A 57 7.30 7.94 -8.95
N ALA A 58 6.42 6.93 -8.86
CA ALA A 58 6.55 5.85 -7.90
C ALA A 58 7.65 4.85 -8.29
N VAL A 59 8.34 4.33 -7.29
CA VAL A 59 9.33 3.24 -7.44
C VAL A 59 8.82 1.90 -6.91
N ALA A 60 7.73 1.93 -6.14
CA ALA A 60 6.98 0.76 -5.69
C ALA A 60 5.51 1.15 -5.48
N PHE A 61 4.64 0.16 -5.62
CA PHE A 61 3.20 0.33 -5.50
C PHE A 61 2.60 -0.70 -4.55
N LEU A 62 2.12 -0.25 -3.39
CA LEU A 62 1.43 -1.07 -2.42
C LEU A 62 -0.09 -1.03 -2.68
N VAL A 63 -0.76 -2.17 -2.60
CA VAL A 63 -2.21 -2.27 -2.79
C VAL A 63 -2.83 -2.93 -1.56
N LEU A 64 -3.64 -2.20 -0.80
CA LEU A 64 -4.35 -2.76 0.36
C LEU A 64 -5.49 -3.66 -0.10
N CYS A 65 -5.45 -4.91 0.34
CA CYS A 65 -6.33 -5.98 -0.11
C CYS A 65 -7.18 -6.50 1.06
N SER A 66 -8.46 -6.14 1.03
CA SER A 66 -9.52 -6.72 1.84
C SER A 66 -10.65 -7.23 0.94
N ALA A 67 -11.58 -8.00 1.53
CA ALA A 67 -12.79 -8.41 0.81
C ALA A 67 -13.63 -7.22 0.31
N ALA A 68 -13.47 -6.04 0.92
CA ALA A 68 -14.14 -4.80 0.50
C ALA A 68 -13.36 -4.11 -0.64
N SER A 69 -12.05 -3.89 -0.49
CA SER A 69 -11.25 -3.17 -1.48
C SER A 69 -11.15 -3.90 -2.82
N LEU A 70 -11.07 -5.24 -2.80
CA LEU A 70 -11.00 -6.06 -4.02
C LEU A 70 -12.25 -5.94 -4.92
N LYS A 71 -13.39 -5.47 -4.37
CA LYS A 71 -14.62 -5.24 -5.11
C LYS A 71 -14.72 -3.81 -5.68
N ARG A 72 -13.81 -2.91 -5.32
CA ARG A 72 -13.85 -1.53 -5.77
C ARG A 72 -13.19 -1.40 -7.14
N PRO A 73 -13.88 -0.81 -8.15
CA PRO A 73 -13.33 -0.68 -9.50
C PRO A 73 -12.03 0.12 -9.57
N TRP A 74 -11.86 1.16 -8.74
CA TRP A 74 -10.68 2.01 -8.77
C TRP A 74 -9.41 1.26 -8.33
N ILE A 75 -9.47 0.40 -7.30
CA ILE A 75 -8.35 -0.45 -6.88
C ILE A 75 -7.85 -1.32 -8.05
N GLN A 76 -8.78 -1.92 -8.79
CA GLN A 76 -8.44 -2.74 -9.96
C GLN A 76 -7.85 -1.90 -11.10
N LEU A 77 -8.39 -0.69 -11.32
CA LEU A 77 -7.91 0.23 -12.34
C LEU A 77 -6.48 0.69 -12.03
N GLU A 78 -6.22 1.17 -10.82
CA GLU A 78 -4.91 1.62 -10.36
C GLU A 78 -3.89 0.49 -10.45
N THR A 79 -4.25 -0.72 -9.96
CA THR A 79 -3.40 -1.91 -10.05
C THR A 79 -3.06 -2.25 -11.50
N GLY A 80 -4.04 -2.23 -12.39
CA GLY A 80 -3.83 -2.45 -13.82
C GLY A 80 -2.91 -1.41 -14.45
N TRP A 81 -3.03 -0.15 -14.04
CA TRP A 81 -2.21 0.93 -14.54
C TRP A 81 -0.76 0.82 -14.08
N GLY A 82 -0.54 0.60 -12.78
CA GLY A 82 0.78 0.34 -12.23
C GLY A 82 1.45 -0.87 -12.89
N TRP A 83 0.67 -1.91 -13.23
CA TRP A 83 1.19 -3.08 -13.94
C TRP A 83 1.68 -2.72 -15.34
N ILE A 84 0.87 -2.00 -16.12
CA ILE A 84 1.26 -1.59 -17.49
C ILE A 84 2.49 -0.67 -17.47
N LYS A 85 2.65 0.16 -16.43
CA LYS A 85 3.86 0.98 -16.21
C LYS A 85 5.09 0.19 -15.76
N GLY A 86 4.92 -1.10 -15.42
CA GLY A 86 6.01 -1.95 -14.94
C GLY A 86 6.42 -1.68 -13.49
N LEU A 87 5.56 -1.04 -12.70
CA LEU A 87 5.83 -0.79 -11.28
C LEU A 87 5.87 -2.11 -10.51
N PRO A 88 6.77 -2.23 -9.52
CA PRO A 88 6.71 -3.32 -8.55
C PRO A 88 5.44 -3.21 -7.70
N ILE A 89 4.44 -4.04 -8.02
CA ILE A 89 3.18 -4.13 -7.27
C ILE A 89 3.32 -5.12 -6.13
N ILE A 90 2.98 -4.68 -4.92
CA ILE A 90 3.06 -5.45 -3.67
C ILE A 90 1.66 -5.43 -3.02
N PRO A 91 0.82 -6.44 -3.28
CA PRO A 91 -0.46 -6.55 -2.59
C PRO A 91 -0.26 -6.85 -1.10
N ILE A 92 -0.97 -6.15 -0.22
CA ILE A 92 -0.93 -6.31 1.22
C ILE A 92 -2.31 -6.77 1.69
N CYS A 93 -2.43 -8.05 2.01
CA CYS A 93 -3.65 -8.66 2.52
C CYS A 93 -3.84 -8.36 4.01
N HIS A 94 -5.04 -7.93 4.37
CA HIS A 94 -5.43 -7.62 5.75
C HIS A 94 -6.88 -8.00 6.03
N SER A 95 -7.33 -7.80 7.27
CA SER A 95 -8.72 -8.03 7.69
C SER A 95 -9.27 -9.42 7.31
N GLY A 96 -8.42 -10.45 7.38
CA GLY A 96 -8.78 -11.84 7.08
C GLY A 96 -8.62 -12.24 5.61
N GLN A 97 -8.36 -11.30 4.69
CA GLN A 97 -8.01 -11.64 3.31
C GLN A 97 -6.70 -12.43 3.28
N LYS A 98 -6.67 -13.50 2.47
CA LYS A 98 -5.49 -14.33 2.25
C LYS A 98 -4.94 -14.12 0.86
N LYS A 99 -3.61 -14.29 0.72
CA LYS A 99 -2.94 -14.15 -0.58
C LYS A 99 -3.41 -15.18 -1.60
N ASP A 100 -3.76 -16.38 -1.14
CA ASP A 100 -4.23 -17.48 -1.99
C ASP A 100 -5.68 -17.25 -2.49
N ASP A 101 -6.41 -16.32 -1.85
CA ASP A 101 -7.78 -15.94 -2.19
C ASP A 101 -7.84 -14.66 -3.04
N LEU A 102 -6.69 -14.12 -3.47
CA LEU A 102 -6.66 -12.93 -4.32
C LEU A 102 -7.26 -13.24 -5.71
N PRO A 103 -8.07 -12.34 -6.28
CA PRO A 103 -8.57 -12.49 -7.62
C PRO A 103 -7.49 -12.19 -8.66
N SER A 104 -7.61 -12.83 -9.82
CA SER A 104 -6.85 -12.39 -11.00
C SER A 104 -7.26 -10.97 -11.39
N PRO A 105 -6.30 -10.11 -11.81
CA PRO A 105 -4.88 -10.41 -11.98
C PRO A 105 -4.00 -10.14 -10.75
N ILE A 106 -4.56 -9.63 -9.65
CA ILE A 106 -3.79 -9.25 -8.44
C ILE A 106 -3.04 -10.47 -7.88
N SER A 107 -3.63 -11.66 -7.97
CA SER A 107 -3.00 -12.92 -7.58
C SER A 107 -1.72 -13.29 -8.34
N THR A 108 -1.42 -12.61 -9.45
CA THR A 108 -0.16 -12.83 -10.20
C THR A 108 1.05 -12.20 -9.51
N PHE A 109 0.83 -11.23 -8.62
CA PHE A 109 1.87 -10.58 -7.85
C PHE A 109 2.13 -11.32 -6.52
N GLN A 110 3.36 -11.21 -6.01
CA GLN A 110 3.69 -11.76 -4.70
C GLN A 110 3.12 -10.86 -3.60
N ALA A 111 2.11 -11.37 -2.89
CA ALA A 111 1.44 -10.64 -1.83
C ALA A 111 2.04 -10.93 -0.44
N LEU A 112 1.90 -9.95 0.45
CA LEU A 112 2.21 -10.04 1.87
C LEU A 112 0.91 -10.11 2.68
N GLU A 113 0.94 -10.77 3.84
CA GLU A 113 -0.19 -10.79 4.78
C GLU A 113 0.23 -10.08 6.07
N ILE A 114 -0.53 -9.08 6.53
CA ILE A 114 -0.20 -8.31 7.75
C ILE A 114 -0.07 -9.23 8.98
N ASN A 115 -0.88 -10.29 9.04
CA ASN A 115 -0.91 -11.22 10.17
C ASN A 115 0.19 -12.30 10.12
N SER A 116 1.13 -12.21 9.18
CA SER A 116 2.26 -13.15 9.10
C SER A 116 3.44 -12.66 9.94
N ASP A 117 4.11 -13.57 10.65
CA ASP A 117 5.29 -13.26 11.47
C ASP A 117 6.42 -12.56 10.68
N GLY A 118 6.49 -12.80 9.37
CA GLY A 118 7.46 -12.21 8.46
C GLY A 118 7.12 -10.82 7.94
N PHE A 119 5.86 -10.38 8.06
CA PHE A 119 5.30 -9.22 7.33
C PHE A 119 6.22 -7.99 7.31
N VAL A 120 6.59 -7.48 8.48
CA VAL A 120 7.42 -6.27 8.61
C VAL A 120 8.79 -6.48 7.95
N SER A 121 9.39 -7.64 8.15
CA SER A 121 10.71 -7.94 7.58
C SER A 121 10.65 -8.00 6.05
N ASP A 122 9.62 -8.66 5.53
CA ASP A 122 9.44 -8.88 4.09
C ASP A 122 9.08 -7.59 3.37
N LEU A 123 8.22 -6.76 3.98
CA LEU A 123 7.86 -5.44 3.47
C LEU A 123 9.11 -4.57 3.30
N PHE A 124 9.87 -4.36 4.37
CA PHE A 124 11.03 -3.46 4.33
C PHE A 124 12.19 -4.01 3.52
N THR A 125 12.39 -5.33 3.49
CA THR A 125 13.38 -5.95 2.61
C THR A 125 13.02 -5.73 1.14
N THR A 126 11.74 -5.89 0.80
CA THR A 126 11.23 -5.69 -0.56
C THR A 126 11.33 -4.21 -0.96
N LEU A 127 10.88 -3.29 -0.11
CA LEU A 127 10.99 -1.86 -0.36
C LEU A 127 12.45 -1.41 -0.50
N ALA A 128 13.34 -1.84 0.40
CA ALA A 128 14.76 -1.51 0.33
C ALA A 128 15.38 -1.97 -1.00
N LYS A 129 15.02 -3.16 -1.48
CA LYS A 129 15.47 -3.68 -2.78
C LYS A 129 15.03 -2.79 -3.94
N HIS A 130 13.77 -2.34 -3.96
CA HIS A 130 13.24 -1.49 -5.03
C HIS A 130 13.74 -0.04 -4.95
N LEU A 131 14.02 0.45 -3.74
CA LEU A 131 14.60 1.77 -3.48
C LEU A 131 16.14 1.79 -3.65
N GLY A 132 16.78 0.65 -3.86
CA GLY A 132 18.25 0.56 -3.98
C GLY A 132 19.01 0.70 -2.65
N PHE A 133 18.33 0.56 -1.51
CA PHE A 133 18.96 0.54 -0.20
C PHE A 133 19.56 -0.83 0.11
N THR A 134 20.82 -0.83 0.57
CA THR A 134 21.51 -2.07 0.99
C THR A 134 21.40 -2.34 2.48
N LYS A 135 21.05 -1.31 3.27
CA LYS A 135 20.83 -1.38 4.72
C LYS A 135 19.77 -0.36 5.11
N PHE A 136 18.94 -0.73 6.07
CA PHE A 136 17.95 0.13 6.72
C PHE A 136 18.08 -0.04 8.25
N PRO A 137 17.59 0.91 9.06
CA PRO A 137 17.71 0.82 10.52
C PRO A 137 16.97 -0.39 11.09
N ARG A 138 17.27 -0.74 12.35
CA ARG A 138 16.49 -1.76 13.05
C ARG A 138 15.08 -1.24 13.28
N ILE A 139 14.10 -2.06 12.92
CA ILE A 139 12.67 -1.72 13.01
C ILE A 139 12.11 -2.43 14.23
N ASP A 140 11.35 -1.71 15.05
CA ASP A 140 10.54 -2.30 16.11
C ASP A 140 9.30 -2.96 15.48
N LYS A 141 9.48 -4.21 15.05
CA LYS A 141 8.44 -4.98 14.35
C LYS A 141 7.17 -5.12 15.19
N ASP A 142 7.35 -5.30 16.50
CA ASP A 142 6.22 -5.50 17.41
C ASP A 142 5.42 -4.21 17.59
N ALA A 143 6.08 -3.05 17.64
CA ALA A 143 5.40 -1.76 17.65
C ALA A 143 4.57 -1.53 16.39
N MET A 144 5.17 -1.73 15.21
CA MET A 144 4.46 -1.59 13.94
C MET A 144 3.26 -2.54 13.84
N LEU A 145 3.42 -3.81 14.21
CA LEU A 145 2.32 -4.78 14.17
C LEU A 145 1.19 -4.42 15.15
N ARG A 146 1.51 -3.86 16.34
CA ARG A 146 0.50 -3.37 17.28
C ARG A 146 -0.29 -2.21 16.71
N GLU A 147 0.38 -1.24 16.08
CA GLU A 147 -0.28 -0.09 15.45
C GLU A 147 -1.16 -0.52 14.28
N LEU A 148 -0.67 -1.41 13.39
CA LEU A 148 -1.47 -1.97 12.30
C LEU A 148 -2.68 -2.75 12.81
N THR A 149 -2.52 -3.54 13.88
CA THR A 149 -3.63 -4.28 14.49
C THR A 149 -4.68 -3.33 15.07
N THR A 150 -4.23 -2.23 15.67
CA THR A 150 -5.11 -1.17 16.20
C THR A 150 -5.87 -0.47 15.08
N ALA A 151 -5.18 -0.11 14.00
CA ALA A 151 -5.77 0.50 12.81
C ALA A 151 -6.84 -0.41 12.17
N ILE A 152 -6.54 -1.70 12.00
CA ILE A 152 -7.51 -2.70 11.51
C ILE A 152 -8.73 -2.80 12.43
N GLY A 153 -8.53 -2.77 13.75
CA GLY A 153 -9.62 -2.80 14.73
C GLY A 153 -10.56 -1.59 14.60
N ALA A 154 -10.02 -0.39 14.39
CA ALA A 154 -10.79 0.84 14.27
C ALA A 154 -11.69 0.88 13.03
N MET A 155 -11.34 0.19 11.94
CA MET A 155 -12.16 0.11 10.72
C MET A 155 -13.52 -0.57 10.93
N SER A 156 -13.65 -1.39 11.99
CA SER A 156 -14.88 -2.16 12.27
C SER A 156 -15.94 -1.35 13.03
N GLU A 157 -15.60 -0.13 13.47
CA GLU A 157 -16.47 0.77 14.24
C GLU A 157 -17.00 1.97 13.42
N SER A 158 -16.57 2.11 12.16
CA SER A 158 -16.90 3.20 11.24
C SER A 158 -17.95 2.82 10.20
#